data_AF-A0A670K933-F1
#
_entry.id   AF-A0A670K933-F1
#
_cell.length_a   1.000
_cell.length_b   1.000
_cell.length_c   1.000
_cell.angle_alpha   90.00
_cell.angle_beta   90.00
_cell.angle_gamma   90.00
#
_symmetry.space_group_name_H-M   'P 1'
#
loop_
_entity.id
_entity.type
_entity.pdbx_description
1 polymer ?
#
loop_
_entity_poly.entity_id
_entity_poly.type
_entity_poly.pdbx_seq_one_letter_code
_entity_poly.pdbx_strand_id
1 'polypeptide(L)'
;MSRQMSKLLPIVLLEIQLHMIAALFTVKVLQPRYTAEYGSDVIMGCHFPVHSPLNLMGLSVSWQRKLSLGDKEVYKLNNGQEDLTHQDSDYHGRASLSHEELDKGLSLLSITNIKLTDAGDYICVVKYEGADYKYITLSVEAPYKRINLQERREEEDLILACHSEGYPLAEVSWHYESNLNASIHANTTYEMTRDGLFNITSILRVRPSAPGNYSCAFWNQELNQETSAHKSVVLQDKTSPAHNGGKSPISFILPICLLALFLLIAIAIKVQRSKSSTKLSTRKGKRRKFRQFLKRDLDLQTKDLTEVTVTD
;
A
#
# COMPACT_ATOMS: atom_id res chain seq x y z
N MET A 1 36.11 -72.29 46.55
CA MET A 1 36.25 -71.30 45.44
C MET A 1 35.08 -71.30 44.44
N SER A 2 34.32 -72.39 44.26
CA SER A 2 33.21 -72.46 43.27
C SER A 2 31.98 -71.57 43.57
N ARG A 3 31.59 -71.35 44.83
CA ARG A 3 30.39 -70.56 45.20
C ARG A 3 30.52 -69.03 45.03
N GLN A 4 31.74 -68.49 44.99
CA GLN A 4 31.97 -67.04 44.84
C GLN A 4 31.90 -66.59 43.38
N MET A 5 32.30 -67.45 42.43
CA MET A 5 32.25 -67.15 41.00
C MET A 5 30.81 -67.11 40.44
N SER A 6 29.90 -67.90 41.03
CA SER A 6 28.47 -67.90 40.67
C SER A 6 27.75 -66.58 40.98
N LYS A 7 28.23 -65.78 41.94
CA LYS A 7 27.64 -64.47 42.28
C LYS A 7 28.13 -63.33 41.39
N LEU A 8 29.30 -63.48 40.76
CA LEU A 8 29.86 -62.49 39.83
C LEU A 8 29.28 -62.62 38.42
N LEU A 9 28.90 -63.82 38.01
CA LEU A 9 28.30 -64.09 36.70
C LEU A 9 27.06 -63.23 36.38
N PRO A 10 26.06 -63.06 37.26
CA PRO A 10 24.91 -62.19 36.99
C PRO A 10 25.28 -60.70 36.97
N ILE A 11 26.27 -60.26 37.73
CA ILE A 11 26.75 -58.87 37.72
C ILE A 11 27.48 -58.57 36.41
N VAL A 12 28.34 -59.50 35.98
CA VAL A 12 29.03 -59.41 34.69
C VAL A 12 28.04 -59.50 33.53
N LEU A 13 27.02 -60.36 33.59
CA LEU A 13 25.95 -60.37 32.60
C LEU A 13 25.19 -59.05 32.58
N LEU A 14 24.88 -58.49 33.75
CA LEU A 14 24.18 -57.21 33.85
C LEU A 14 25.02 -56.06 33.29
N GLU A 15 26.33 -56.01 33.58
CA GLU A 15 27.24 -55.02 33.02
C GLU A 15 27.46 -55.21 31.52
N ILE A 16 27.56 -56.44 31.02
CA ILE A 16 27.59 -56.73 29.58
C ILE A 16 26.27 -56.30 28.95
N GLN A 17 25.13 -56.56 29.59
CA GLN A 17 23.81 -56.15 29.09
C GLN A 17 23.66 -54.63 29.12
N LEU A 18 24.25 -53.94 30.11
CA LEU A 18 24.33 -52.47 30.19
C LEU A 18 25.27 -51.88 29.11
N HIS A 19 26.39 -52.56 28.81
CA HIS A 19 27.32 -52.21 27.72
C HIS A 19 26.76 -52.56 26.33
N MET A 20 25.90 -53.57 26.21
CA MET A 20 25.17 -53.94 24.99
C MET A 20 23.99 -53.00 24.71
N ILE A 21 23.57 -52.19 25.70
CA ILE A 21 22.86 -50.91 25.46
C ILE A 21 23.90 -49.84 25.06
N ALA A 22 24.95 -50.21 24.33
CA ALA A 22 25.71 -49.27 23.52
C ALA A 22 24.69 -48.42 22.75
N ALA A 23 24.80 -47.10 22.87
CA ALA A 23 23.77 -46.16 22.46
C ALA A 23 23.26 -46.48 21.05
N LEU A 24 22.02 -46.98 20.95
CA LEU A 24 21.38 -47.25 19.67
C LEU A 24 21.35 -45.94 18.87
N PHE A 25 21.77 -46.00 17.60
CA PHE A 25 21.65 -44.89 16.69
C PHE A 25 20.18 -44.45 16.61
N THR A 26 19.89 -43.28 17.18
CA THR A 26 18.51 -42.80 17.33
C THR A 26 18.44 -41.35 16.87
N VAL A 27 17.58 -41.09 15.89
CA VAL A 27 17.23 -39.75 15.43
C VAL A 27 16.21 -39.15 16.39
N LYS A 28 16.39 -37.88 16.73
CA LYS A 28 15.47 -37.07 17.54
C LYS A 28 15.00 -35.89 16.72
N VAL A 29 13.76 -35.47 16.89
CA VAL A 29 13.27 -34.21 16.30
C VAL A 29 13.65 -33.05 17.20
N LEU A 30 13.95 -31.88 16.62
CA LEU A 30 14.13 -30.67 17.43
C LEU A 30 12.78 -30.19 17.99
N GLN A 31 11.72 -30.29 17.18
CA GLN A 31 10.35 -30.01 17.57
C GLN A 31 9.41 -30.97 16.82
N PRO A 32 8.35 -31.50 17.46
CA PRO A 32 7.42 -32.40 16.81
C PRO A 32 6.43 -31.68 15.88
N ARG A 33 6.21 -30.37 16.09
CA ARG A 33 5.28 -29.55 15.33
C ARG A 33 5.91 -28.19 15.04
N TYR A 34 5.73 -27.71 13.82
CA TYR A 34 6.10 -26.37 13.38
C TYR A 34 4.86 -25.68 12.83
N THR A 35 4.78 -24.36 13.02
CA THR A 35 3.78 -23.52 12.38
C THR A 35 4.51 -22.47 11.55
N ALA A 36 4.11 -22.29 10.30
CA ALA A 36 4.65 -21.28 9.40
C ALA A 36 3.53 -20.43 8.81
N GLU A 37 3.82 -19.15 8.56
CA GLU A 37 2.89 -18.27 7.88
C GLU A 37 2.99 -18.46 6.36
N TYR A 38 1.87 -18.38 5.65
CA TYR A 38 1.87 -18.43 4.19
C TYR A 38 2.80 -17.36 3.59
N GLY A 39 3.67 -17.79 2.68
CA GLY A 39 4.69 -16.96 2.05
C GLY A 39 5.93 -16.70 2.90
N SER A 40 6.00 -17.21 4.14
CA SER A 40 7.22 -17.16 4.96
C SER A 40 8.12 -18.37 4.68
N ASP A 41 9.23 -18.47 5.42
CA ASP A 41 10.13 -19.63 5.38
C ASP A 41 9.99 -20.45 6.67
N VAL A 42 10.37 -21.73 6.63
CA VAL A 42 10.44 -22.61 7.81
C VAL A 42 11.72 -23.42 7.81
N ILE A 43 12.27 -23.64 9.01
CA ILE A 43 13.41 -24.55 9.21
C ILE A 43 12.97 -25.67 10.15
N MET A 44 12.90 -26.88 9.61
CA MET A 44 12.61 -28.09 10.37
C MET A 44 13.89 -28.88 10.61
N GLY A 45 14.05 -29.41 11.82
CA GLY A 45 15.29 -30.07 12.21
C GLY A 45 15.12 -31.41 12.89
N CYS A 46 16.05 -32.31 12.58
CA CYS A 46 16.33 -33.51 13.36
C CYS A 46 17.79 -33.56 13.79
N HIS A 47 18.01 -34.15 14.95
CA HIS A 47 19.31 -34.42 15.53
C HIS A 47 19.62 -35.93 15.45
N PHE A 48 20.83 -36.27 15.02
CA PHE A 48 21.36 -37.63 15.00
C PHE A 48 22.72 -37.66 15.71
N PRO A 49 23.07 -38.79 16.37
CA PRO A 49 24.36 -38.91 17.03
C PRO A 49 25.49 -38.92 16.00
N VAL A 50 26.56 -38.17 16.26
CA VAL A 50 27.78 -38.15 15.44
C VAL A 50 29.00 -38.26 16.34
N HIS A 51 30.02 -38.94 15.82
CA HIS A 51 31.37 -38.84 16.34
C HIS A 51 32.12 -37.77 15.57
N SER A 52 32.79 -36.84 16.27
CA SER A 52 33.58 -35.80 15.61
C SER A 52 35.00 -36.33 15.33
N PRO A 53 35.52 -36.21 14.10
CA PRO A 53 34.90 -35.59 12.92
C PRO A 53 33.89 -36.50 12.21
N LEU A 54 32.87 -35.88 11.60
CA LEU A 54 31.84 -36.58 10.82
C LEU A 54 32.44 -37.17 9.52
N ASN A 55 32.12 -38.43 9.22
CA ASN A 55 32.44 -39.03 7.93
C ASN A 55 31.28 -38.89 6.94
N LEU A 56 31.32 -37.84 6.11
CA LEU A 56 30.27 -37.56 5.12
C LEU A 56 30.01 -38.71 4.14
N MET A 57 31.02 -39.51 3.78
CA MET A 57 30.84 -40.65 2.85
C MET A 57 29.89 -41.73 3.37
N GLY A 58 29.74 -41.83 4.70
CA GLY A 58 28.79 -42.75 5.33
C GLY A 58 27.41 -42.14 5.59
N LEU A 59 27.24 -40.83 5.40
CA LEU A 59 26.04 -40.10 5.76
C LEU A 59 25.04 -40.06 4.59
N SER A 60 23.81 -40.47 4.86
CA SER A 60 22.66 -40.20 4.01
C SER A 60 21.52 -39.58 4.82
N VAL A 61 20.90 -38.55 4.27
CA VAL A 61 19.77 -37.83 4.89
C VAL A 61 18.67 -37.72 3.85
N SER A 62 17.46 -38.11 4.18
CA SER A 62 16.30 -37.96 3.31
C SER A 62 15.17 -37.28 4.07
N TRP A 63 14.68 -36.19 3.50
CA TRP A 63 13.47 -35.53 3.94
C TRP A 63 12.37 -35.84 2.94
N GLN A 64 11.25 -36.37 3.45
CA GLN A 64 10.09 -36.69 2.63
C GLN A 64 8.85 -36.14 3.30
N ARG A 65 7.86 -35.77 2.49
CA ARG A 65 6.53 -35.48 2.99
C ARG A 65 5.63 -36.68 2.76
N LYS A 66 4.98 -37.13 3.82
CA LYS A 66 4.03 -38.24 3.78
C LYS A 66 2.69 -37.76 3.25
N LEU A 67 2.15 -38.46 2.26
CA LEU A 67 0.81 -38.26 1.72
C LEU A 67 0.13 -39.61 1.53
N SER A 68 -1.21 -39.62 1.50
CA SER A 68 -1.99 -40.84 1.30
C SER A 68 -1.77 -41.51 -0.06
N LEU A 69 -1.32 -40.76 -1.07
CA LEU A 69 -1.15 -41.22 -2.46
C LEU A 69 0.33 -41.45 -2.84
N GLY A 70 1.24 -41.46 -1.86
CA GLY A 70 2.67 -41.65 -2.06
C GLY A 70 3.50 -40.49 -1.53
N ASP A 71 4.70 -40.80 -1.07
CA ASP A 71 5.57 -39.82 -0.43
C ASP A 71 6.23 -38.90 -1.47
N LYS A 72 6.35 -37.62 -1.13
CA LYS A 72 7.10 -36.65 -1.93
C LYS A 72 8.52 -36.51 -1.38
N GLU A 73 9.54 -36.71 -2.22
CA GLU A 73 10.93 -36.46 -1.81
C GLU A 73 11.18 -34.95 -1.81
N VAL A 74 11.42 -34.39 -0.62
CA VAL A 74 11.60 -32.95 -0.41
C VAL A 74 13.06 -32.58 -0.59
N TYR A 75 13.97 -33.39 -0.05
CA TYR A 75 15.40 -33.22 -0.15
C TYR A 75 16.11 -34.55 0.10
N LYS A 76 17.24 -34.77 -0.57
CA LYS A 76 18.08 -35.94 -0.33
C LYS A 76 19.56 -35.62 -0.40
N LEU A 77 20.28 -36.19 0.56
CA LEU A 77 21.73 -36.22 0.66
C LEU A 77 22.16 -37.69 0.63
N ASN A 78 23.03 -38.08 -0.29
CA ASN A 78 23.60 -39.41 -0.40
C ASN A 78 25.13 -39.32 -0.33
N ASN A 79 25.73 -40.07 0.60
CA ASN A 79 27.19 -40.07 0.84
C ASN A 79 27.76 -38.65 0.98
N GLY A 80 27.03 -37.78 1.69
CA GLY A 80 27.41 -36.39 1.91
C GLY A 80 27.24 -35.46 0.71
N GLN A 81 26.71 -35.94 -0.42
CA GLN A 81 26.44 -35.13 -1.61
C GLN A 81 24.95 -34.98 -1.84
N GLU A 82 24.55 -33.80 -2.31
CA GLU A 82 23.17 -33.50 -2.64
C GLU A 82 22.73 -34.31 -3.88
N ASP A 83 21.56 -34.94 -3.79
CA ASP A 83 20.95 -35.72 -4.87
C ASP A 83 19.50 -35.27 -5.06
N LEU A 84 19.27 -34.31 -5.97
CA LEU A 84 17.93 -33.77 -6.26
C LEU A 84 17.27 -34.44 -7.47
N THR A 85 17.80 -35.57 -7.94
CA THR A 85 17.32 -36.23 -9.18
C THR A 85 15.83 -36.59 -9.12
N HIS A 86 15.33 -36.93 -7.93
CA HIS A 86 13.95 -37.33 -7.69
C HIS A 86 13.19 -36.35 -6.77
N GLN A 87 13.71 -35.14 -6.57
CA GLN A 87 13.01 -34.11 -5.81
C GLN A 87 11.65 -33.83 -6.45
N ASP A 88 10.60 -33.78 -5.63
CA ASP A 88 9.26 -33.44 -6.10
C ASP A 88 9.24 -31.97 -6.56
N SER A 89 8.57 -31.71 -7.69
CA SER A 89 8.58 -30.41 -8.35
C SER A 89 8.06 -29.27 -7.47
N ASP A 90 7.23 -29.57 -6.46
CA ASP A 90 6.73 -28.54 -5.55
C ASP A 90 7.85 -27.92 -4.71
N TYR A 91 8.97 -28.62 -4.53
CA TYR A 91 10.09 -28.21 -3.67
C TYR A 91 11.31 -27.68 -4.44
N HIS A 92 11.31 -27.78 -5.78
CA HIS A 92 12.40 -27.31 -6.63
C HIS A 92 12.74 -25.84 -6.35
N GLY A 93 14.01 -25.58 -6.00
CA GLY A 93 14.52 -24.25 -5.70
C GLY A 93 14.01 -23.63 -4.40
N ARG A 94 13.16 -24.32 -3.64
CA ARG A 94 12.64 -23.85 -2.35
C ARG A 94 13.19 -24.61 -1.16
N ALA A 95 13.55 -25.89 -1.33
CA ALA A 95 14.04 -26.75 -0.26
C ALA A 95 15.56 -26.91 -0.31
N SER A 96 16.22 -26.76 0.84
CA SER A 96 17.68 -26.91 0.99
C SER A 96 18.06 -27.41 2.38
N LEU A 97 19.16 -28.14 2.49
CA LEU A 97 19.71 -28.61 3.77
C LEU A 97 20.89 -27.75 4.22
N SER A 98 21.01 -27.45 5.51
CA SER A 98 22.21 -26.79 6.06
C SER A 98 23.36 -27.79 6.22
N HIS A 99 24.33 -27.77 5.30
CA HIS A 99 25.48 -28.67 5.34
C HIS A 99 26.43 -28.39 6.51
N GLU A 100 26.55 -27.12 6.93
CA GLU A 100 27.42 -26.69 8.04
C GLU A 100 26.99 -27.26 9.41
N GLU A 101 25.71 -27.58 9.55
CA GLU A 101 25.14 -28.09 10.81
C GLU A 101 25.22 -29.63 10.91
N LEU A 102 25.55 -30.32 9.81
CA LEU A 102 25.71 -31.78 9.79
C LEU A 102 26.84 -32.25 10.72
N ASP A 103 27.93 -31.51 10.80
CA ASP A 103 29.06 -31.82 11.70
C ASP A 103 28.67 -31.82 13.18
N LYS A 104 27.56 -31.15 13.52
CA LYS A 104 26.98 -31.12 14.88
C LYS A 104 25.84 -32.15 15.04
N GLY A 105 25.60 -32.99 14.03
CA GLY A 105 24.51 -33.96 14.02
C GLY A 105 23.16 -33.35 13.74
N LEU A 106 23.09 -32.16 13.14
CA LEU A 106 21.85 -31.46 12.87
C LEU A 106 21.54 -31.51 11.38
N SER A 107 20.47 -32.21 11.03
CA SER A 107 19.84 -32.17 9.72
C SER A 107 18.78 -31.07 9.75
N LEU A 108 19.11 -29.88 9.24
CA LEU A 108 18.20 -28.73 9.18
C LEU A 108 17.72 -28.50 7.75
N LEU A 109 16.44 -28.81 7.49
CA LEU A 109 15.77 -28.55 6.22
C LEU A 109 15.13 -27.17 6.26
N SER A 110 15.54 -26.29 5.35
CA SER A 110 14.87 -25.03 5.06
C SER A 110 13.91 -25.23 3.88
N ILE A 111 12.67 -24.76 4.00
CA ILE A 111 11.72 -24.63 2.90
C ILE A 111 11.29 -23.16 2.84
N THR A 112 11.53 -22.52 1.69
CA THR A 112 11.20 -21.11 1.48
C THR A 112 9.84 -20.92 0.80
N ASN A 113 9.25 -19.73 0.99
CA ASN A 113 7.97 -19.33 0.40
C ASN A 113 6.88 -20.41 0.58
N ILE A 114 6.55 -20.67 1.84
CA ILE A 114 5.61 -21.71 2.27
C ILE A 114 4.22 -21.51 1.66
N LYS A 115 3.67 -22.60 1.14
CA LYS A 115 2.32 -22.66 0.57
C LYS A 115 1.39 -23.43 1.51
N LEU A 116 0.08 -23.22 1.42
CA LEU A 116 -0.90 -24.05 2.16
C LEU A 116 -0.74 -25.53 1.82
N THR A 117 -0.40 -25.82 0.57
CA THR A 117 -0.14 -27.17 0.10
C THR A 117 1.10 -27.78 0.72
N ASP A 118 1.97 -27.06 1.44
CA ASP A 118 3.14 -27.65 2.13
C ASP A 118 2.77 -28.24 3.50
N ALA A 119 1.58 -27.93 4.04
CA ALA A 119 1.13 -28.44 5.33
C ALA A 119 1.03 -29.98 5.37
N GLY A 120 1.31 -30.59 6.52
CA GLY A 120 1.18 -32.02 6.75
C GLY A 120 2.41 -32.64 7.42
N ASP A 121 2.49 -33.96 7.35
CA ASP A 121 3.54 -34.72 8.03
C ASP A 121 4.77 -34.93 7.15
N TYR A 122 5.93 -34.63 7.72
CA TYR A 122 7.25 -34.83 7.16
C TYR A 122 7.97 -35.93 7.94
N ILE A 123 8.86 -36.63 7.26
CA ILE A 123 9.77 -37.61 7.85
C ILE A 123 11.20 -37.21 7.53
N CYS A 124 12.05 -37.22 8.55
CA CYS A 124 13.50 -37.13 8.40
C CYS A 124 14.07 -38.52 8.64
N VAL A 125 14.70 -39.08 7.62
CA VAL A 125 15.38 -40.37 7.66
C VAL A 125 16.88 -40.09 7.62
N VAL A 126 17.61 -40.61 8.60
CA VAL A 126 19.08 -40.49 8.64
C VAL A 126 19.68 -41.88 8.68
N LYS A 127 20.68 -42.09 7.81
CA LYS A 127 21.53 -43.28 7.81
C LYS A 127 22.99 -42.85 7.95
N TYR A 128 23.68 -43.41 8.93
CA TYR A 128 25.10 -43.19 9.17
C TYR A 128 25.74 -44.49 9.69
N GLU A 129 25.94 -44.61 11.00
CA GLU A 129 26.37 -45.85 11.68
C GLU A 129 25.19 -46.73 12.11
N GLY A 130 23.98 -46.23 11.91
CA GLY A 130 22.73 -46.96 11.97
C GLY A 130 21.72 -46.26 11.07
N ALA A 131 20.44 -46.63 11.18
CA ALA A 131 19.37 -45.95 10.49
C ALA A 131 18.18 -45.78 11.43
N ASP A 132 17.66 -44.56 11.48
CA ASP A 132 16.43 -44.25 12.21
C ASP A 132 15.71 -43.09 11.51
N TYR A 133 14.45 -42.89 11.85
CA TYR A 133 13.61 -41.85 11.30
C TYR A 133 12.69 -41.25 12.35
N LYS A 134 12.26 -40.01 12.13
CA LYS A 134 11.24 -39.37 12.95
C LYS A 134 10.30 -38.51 12.12
N TYR A 135 9.08 -38.37 12.62
CA TYR A 135 8.00 -37.57 12.04
C TYR A 135 7.95 -36.17 12.64
N ILE A 136 7.60 -35.19 11.81
CA ILE A 136 7.40 -33.78 12.15
C ILE A 136 6.14 -33.31 11.44
N THR A 137 5.24 -32.60 12.12
CA THR A 137 4.06 -32.00 11.47
C THR A 137 4.30 -30.53 11.20
N LEU A 138 4.03 -30.07 9.97
CA LEU A 138 4.00 -28.67 9.60
C LEU A 138 2.54 -28.19 9.45
N SER A 139 2.16 -27.20 10.24
CA SER A 139 0.93 -26.43 10.07
C SER A 139 1.24 -25.14 9.31
N VAL A 140 0.34 -24.74 8.42
CA VAL A 140 0.45 -23.47 7.68
C VAL A 140 -0.78 -22.62 7.98
N GLU A 141 -0.54 -21.37 8.35
CA GLU A 141 -1.57 -20.38 8.64
C GLU A 141 -1.38 -19.13 7.78
N ALA A 142 -2.47 -18.40 7.50
CA ALA A 142 -2.42 -17.12 6.83
C ALA A 142 -3.35 -16.13 7.54
N PRO A 143 -2.83 -15.39 8.54
CA PRO A 143 -3.64 -14.42 9.26
C PRO A 143 -4.16 -13.28 8.37
N TYR A 144 -5.36 -12.78 8.63
CA TYR A 144 -6.02 -11.70 7.87
C TYR A 144 -5.43 -10.29 8.14
N LYS A 145 -4.10 -10.18 8.21
CA LYS A 145 -3.36 -8.96 8.61
C LYS A 145 -3.53 -7.79 7.62
N ARG A 146 -3.79 -8.06 6.34
CA ARG A 146 -3.86 -7.04 5.27
C ARG A 146 -5.32 -6.72 4.92
N ILE A 147 -5.96 -5.91 5.76
CA ILE A 147 -7.35 -5.49 5.56
C ILE A 147 -7.41 -4.26 4.67
N ASN A 148 -8.09 -4.38 3.53
CA ASN A 148 -8.42 -3.30 2.62
C ASN A 148 -9.85 -2.80 2.90
N LEU A 149 -9.96 -1.63 3.53
CA LEU A 149 -11.24 -0.99 3.85
C LEU A 149 -11.49 0.19 2.91
N GLN A 150 -12.50 0.04 2.06
CA GLN A 150 -12.86 1.00 1.01
C GLN A 150 -14.22 1.65 1.27
N GLU A 151 -14.36 2.89 0.82
CA GLU A 151 -15.59 3.67 0.86
C GLU A 151 -16.04 3.97 -0.58
N ARG A 152 -17.31 3.70 -0.88
CA ARG A 152 -17.96 4.05 -2.14
C ARG A 152 -19.33 4.67 -1.85
N ARG A 153 -19.74 5.66 -2.65
CA ARG A 153 -21.11 6.18 -2.63
C ARG A 153 -21.91 5.53 -3.76
N GLU A 154 -23.07 4.97 -3.43
CA GLU A 154 -24.00 4.41 -4.41
C GLU A 154 -25.36 5.08 -4.19
N GLU A 155 -25.76 5.94 -5.12
CA GLU A 155 -26.99 6.73 -5.07
C GLU A 155 -27.13 7.55 -3.77
N GLU A 156 -27.98 7.10 -2.85
CA GLU A 156 -28.23 7.71 -1.54
C GLU A 156 -27.47 7.03 -0.41
N ASP A 157 -26.91 5.83 -0.62
CA ASP A 157 -26.23 5.05 0.42
C ASP A 157 -24.71 5.23 0.38
N LEU A 158 -24.10 5.16 1.57
CA LEU A 158 -22.66 5.01 1.72
C LEU A 158 -22.33 3.53 1.89
N ILE A 159 -21.45 3.00 1.05
CA ILE A 159 -21.03 1.60 1.08
C ILE A 159 -19.60 1.52 1.64
N LEU A 160 -19.44 0.75 2.72
CA LEU A 160 -18.13 0.35 3.23
C LEU A 160 -17.87 -1.10 2.85
N ALA A 161 -16.73 -1.36 2.22
CA ALA A 161 -16.31 -2.70 1.83
C ALA A 161 -14.99 -3.04 2.52
N CYS A 162 -14.99 -4.10 3.34
CA CYS A 162 -13.78 -4.68 3.90
C CYS A 162 -13.41 -5.95 3.14
N HIS A 163 -12.15 -6.01 2.74
CA HIS A 163 -11.58 -7.11 1.99
C HIS A 163 -10.29 -7.57 2.65
N SER A 164 -10.13 -8.88 2.86
CA SER A 164 -8.89 -9.46 3.37
C SER A 164 -8.77 -10.91 2.91
N GLU A 165 -7.53 -11.37 2.74
CA GLU A 165 -7.21 -12.73 2.33
C GLU A 165 -6.48 -13.45 3.45
N GLY A 166 -6.86 -14.70 3.73
CA GLY A 166 -6.28 -15.49 4.81
C GLY A 166 -6.77 -16.93 4.86
N TYR A 167 -6.29 -17.69 5.82
CA TYR A 167 -6.61 -19.10 6.06
C TYR A 167 -6.28 -19.46 7.52
N PRO A 168 -7.13 -20.23 8.23
CA PRO A 168 -8.45 -20.76 7.82
C PRO A 168 -9.54 -19.69 7.61
N LEU A 169 -10.78 -20.09 7.31
CA LEU A 169 -11.91 -19.17 7.11
C LEU A 169 -12.17 -18.36 8.40
N ALA A 170 -12.35 -17.04 8.27
CA ALA A 170 -12.67 -16.13 9.38
C ALA A 170 -14.12 -15.64 9.34
N GLU A 171 -14.65 -15.31 10.52
CA GLU A 171 -15.89 -14.57 10.67
C GLU A 171 -15.62 -13.07 10.58
N VAL A 172 -16.56 -12.30 10.01
CA VAL A 172 -16.43 -10.84 9.89
C VAL A 172 -17.55 -10.14 10.63
N SER A 173 -17.18 -9.24 11.54
CA SER A 173 -18.11 -8.41 12.31
C SER A 173 -17.86 -6.92 12.06
N TRP A 174 -18.92 -6.14 12.08
CA TRP A 174 -18.87 -4.68 11.94
C TRP A 174 -19.34 -4.00 13.22
N HIS A 175 -18.62 -2.96 13.62
CA HIS A 175 -18.91 -2.18 14.82
C HIS A 175 -19.01 -0.69 14.48
N TYR A 176 -19.86 0.04 15.20
CA TYR A 176 -20.04 1.48 15.09
C TYR A 176 -19.74 2.14 16.44
N GLU A 177 -18.92 3.19 16.43
CA GLU A 177 -18.60 4.06 17.57
C GLU A 177 -18.39 3.30 18.88
N SER A 178 -17.34 2.48 18.97
CA SER A 178 -16.93 1.72 20.17
C SER A 178 -17.99 0.77 20.77
N ASN A 179 -19.17 0.65 20.17
CA ASN A 179 -20.24 -0.19 20.66
C ASN A 179 -20.05 -1.61 20.13
N LEU A 180 -19.35 -2.44 20.92
CA LEU A 180 -19.02 -3.83 20.58
C LEU A 180 -20.24 -4.78 20.58
N ASN A 181 -21.35 -4.38 21.19
CA ASN A 181 -22.46 -5.29 21.48
C ASN A 181 -23.53 -5.39 20.38
N ALA A 182 -23.41 -4.61 19.31
CA ALA A 182 -24.35 -4.64 18.18
C ALA A 182 -23.58 -4.82 16.87
N SER A 183 -23.22 -6.08 16.57
CA SER A 183 -22.73 -6.45 15.24
C SER A 183 -23.75 -5.97 14.20
N ILE A 184 -23.30 -5.09 13.30
CA ILE A 184 -24.18 -4.55 12.26
C ILE A 184 -24.32 -5.60 11.18
N HIS A 185 -25.56 -5.85 10.75
CA HIS A 185 -25.82 -6.78 9.67
C HIS A 185 -25.14 -6.30 8.38
N ALA A 186 -24.12 -7.03 7.95
CA ALA A 186 -23.38 -6.81 6.71
C ALA A 186 -23.51 -8.04 5.81
N ASN A 187 -23.36 -7.83 4.50
CA ASN A 187 -23.32 -8.94 3.56
C ASN A 187 -21.87 -9.42 3.40
N THR A 188 -21.56 -10.59 3.94
CA THR A 188 -20.23 -11.19 3.86
C THR A 188 -20.23 -12.36 2.88
N THR A 189 -19.30 -12.31 1.93
CA THR A 189 -19.08 -13.35 0.93
C THR A 189 -17.61 -13.74 0.93
N TYR A 190 -17.31 -14.95 0.48
CA TYR A 190 -15.94 -15.39 0.32
C TYR A 190 -15.80 -16.26 -0.92
N GLU A 191 -14.60 -16.24 -1.47
CA GLU A 191 -14.16 -17.12 -2.54
C GLU A 191 -12.80 -17.73 -2.16
N MET A 192 -12.47 -18.86 -2.76
CA MET A 192 -11.16 -19.49 -2.55
C MET A 192 -10.22 -19.08 -3.69
N THR A 193 -9.03 -18.60 -3.35
CA THR A 193 -8.00 -18.30 -4.32
C THR A 193 -7.40 -19.58 -4.89
N ARG A 194 -6.59 -19.45 -5.96
CA ARG A 194 -5.92 -20.61 -6.57
C ARG A 194 -4.96 -21.30 -5.60
N ASP A 195 -4.44 -20.55 -4.63
CA ASP A 195 -3.52 -21.04 -3.61
C ASP A 195 -4.24 -21.63 -2.39
N GLY A 196 -5.59 -21.64 -2.39
CA GLY A 196 -6.43 -22.21 -1.34
C GLY A 196 -6.77 -21.24 -0.19
N LEU A 197 -6.36 -19.98 -0.29
CA LEU A 197 -6.68 -18.94 0.70
C LEU A 197 -8.13 -18.50 0.54
N PHE A 198 -8.77 -18.09 1.64
CA PHE A 198 -10.08 -17.46 1.61
C PHE A 198 -9.92 -15.96 1.37
N ASN A 199 -10.43 -15.51 0.24
CA ASN A 199 -10.62 -14.10 -0.06
C ASN A 199 -12.02 -13.68 0.41
N ILE A 200 -12.09 -12.96 1.52
CA ILE A 200 -13.34 -12.57 2.16
C ILE A 200 -13.63 -11.10 1.84
N THR A 201 -14.85 -10.83 1.40
CA THR A 201 -15.38 -9.48 1.18
C THR A 201 -16.66 -9.28 1.98
N SER A 202 -16.65 -8.30 2.89
CA SER A 202 -17.82 -7.91 3.68
C SER A 202 -18.26 -6.49 3.33
N ILE A 203 -19.55 -6.32 3.04
CA ILE A 203 -20.13 -5.07 2.57
C ILE A 203 -21.16 -4.58 3.58
N LEU A 204 -20.91 -3.39 4.12
CA LEU A 204 -21.79 -2.68 5.03
C LEU A 204 -22.44 -1.47 4.31
N ARG A 205 -23.77 -1.41 4.34
CA ARG A 205 -24.53 -0.24 3.88
C ARG A 205 -24.78 0.71 5.05
N VAL A 206 -24.27 1.92 4.93
CA VAL A 206 -24.33 2.98 5.93
C VAL A 206 -25.30 4.07 5.47
N ARG A 207 -26.23 4.44 6.34
CA ARG A 207 -27.17 5.53 6.08
C ARG A 207 -26.43 6.87 6.10
N PRO A 208 -26.77 7.84 5.22
CA PRO A 208 -26.13 9.15 5.19
C PRO A 208 -26.14 9.89 6.51
N SER A 209 -27.16 9.70 7.34
CA SER A 209 -27.36 10.41 8.62
C SER A 209 -26.55 9.81 9.79
N ALA A 210 -25.61 8.90 9.53
CA ALA A 210 -24.81 8.22 10.55
C ALA A 210 -23.30 8.48 10.34
N PRO A 211 -22.81 9.71 10.55
CA PRO A 211 -21.37 9.93 10.66
C PRO A 211 -20.82 9.20 11.88
N GLY A 212 -19.58 8.74 11.82
CA GLY A 212 -18.95 8.06 12.94
C GLY A 212 -17.80 7.15 12.50
N ASN A 213 -17.26 6.41 13.47
CA ASN A 213 -16.19 5.45 13.22
C ASN A 213 -16.78 4.05 13.04
N TYR A 214 -16.54 3.48 11.87
CA TYR A 214 -16.88 2.09 11.56
C TYR A 214 -15.63 1.24 11.60
N SER A 215 -15.71 0.07 12.23
CA SER A 215 -14.65 -0.92 12.18
C SER A 215 -15.16 -2.26 11.68
N CYS A 216 -14.36 -2.92 10.86
CA CYS A 216 -14.56 -4.32 10.49
C CYS A 216 -13.49 -5.16 11.20
N ALA A 217 -13.88 -6.29 11.77
CA ALA A 217 -12.99 -7.22 12.44
C ALA A 217 -13.12 -8.61 11.80
N PHE A 218 -11.98 -9.23 11.52
CA PHE A 218 -11.84 -10.60 11.06
C PHE A 218 -11.44 -11.44 12.26
N TRP A 219 -12.30 -12.37 12.66
CA TRP A 219 -12.08 -13.31 13.75
C TRP A 219 -11.81 -14.70 13.19
N ASN A 220 -10.61 -15.22 13.41
CA ASN A 220 -10.26 -16.58 13.09
C ASN A 220 -10.32 -17.44 14.35
N GLN A 221 -11.35 -18.27 14.46
CA GLN A 221 -11.57 -19.13 15.63
C GLN A 221 -10.48 -20.19 15.79
N GLU A 222 -9.97 -20.76 14.69
CA GLU A 222 -8.96 -21.83 14.74
C GLU A 222 -7.60 -21.30 15.20
N LEU A 223 -7.23 -20.10 14.76
CA LEU A 223 -5.99 -19.43 15.19
C LEU A 223 -6.16 -18.67 16.51
N ASN A 224 -7.41 -18.46 16.95
CA ASN A 224 -7.77 -17.58 18.07
C ASN A 224 -7.17 -16.18 17.90
N GLN A 225 -7.34 -15.60 16.70
CA GLN A 225 -6.77 -14.32 16.30
C GLN A 225 -7.85 -13.38 15.77
N GLU A 226 -7.75 -12.10 16.17
CA GLU A 226 -8.57 -11.01 15.63
C GLU A 226 -7.69 -9.96 14.95
N THR A 227 -8.10 -9.53 13.77
CA THR A 227 -7.51 -8.37 13.08
C THR A 227 -8.62 -7.42 12.68
N SER A 228 -8.44 -6.11 12.88
CA SER A 228 -9.46 -5.12 12.56
C SER A 228 -8.91 -3.90 11.84
N ALA A 229 -9.76 -3.25 11.05
CA ALA A 229 -9.50 -1.96 10.43
C ALA A 229 -10.66 -1.02 10.69
N HIS A 230 -10.40 0.28 10.70
CA HIS A 230 -11.43 1.29 10.97
C HIS A 230 -11.39 2.43 9.95
N LYS A 231 -12.56 3.03 9.72
CA LYS A 231 -12.76 4.18 8.84
C LYS A 231 -13.72 5.17 9.49
N SER A 232 -13.32 6.43 9.51
CA SER A 232 -14.17 7.54 9.92
C SER A 232 -14.99 8.05 8.74
N VAL A 233 -16.31 8.05 8.91
CA VAL A 233 -17.27 8.61 7.96
C VAL A 233 -17.69 9.99 8.45
N VAL A 234 -17.50 11.01 7.61
CA VAL A 234 -17.91 12.39 7.89
C VAL A 234 -19.08 12.76 6.99
N LEU A 235 -20.08 13.47 7.54
CA LEU A 235 -21.14 14.09 6.74
C LEU A 235 -20.48 15.07 5.77
N GLN A 236 -20.60 14.78 4.47
CA GLN A 236 -20.36 15.83 3.48
C GLN A 236 -21.54 16.79 3.57
N ASP A 237 -21.31 17.87 4.31
CA ASP A 237 -22.16 19.03 4.24
C ASP A 237 -22.12 19.49 2.77
N LYS A 238 -23.26 19.42 2.07
CA LYS A 238 -23.41 20.14 0.80
C LYS A 238 -23.41 21.63 1.16
N THR A 239 -22.26 22.17 1.54
CA THR A 239 -22.14 23.57 1.91
C THR A 239 -22.20 24.38 0.62
N SER A 240 -23.43 24.74 0.31
CA SER A 240 -23.88 25.97 -0.33
C SER A 240 -23.63 26.08 -1.84
N PRO A 241 -24.64 26.49 -2.63
CA PRO A 241 -24.34 27.07 -3.93
C PRO A 241 -23.34 28.19 -3.66
N ALA A 242 -22.24 28.21 -4.42
CA ALA A 242 -21.27 29.29 -4.39
C ALA A 242 -22.04 30.59 -4.18
N HIS A 243 -21.85 31.19 -3.00
CA HIS A 243 -22.37 32.50 -2.69
C HIS A 243 -21.96 33.32 -3.91
N ASN A 244 -22.95 33.74 -4.71
CA ASN A 244 -22.71 34.68 -5.79
C ASN A 244 -21.80 35.72 -5.15
N GLY A 245 -20.59 35.81 -5.68
CA GLY A 245 -19.67 36.87 -5.35
C GLY A 245 -20.37 38.13 -5.81
N GLY A 246 -21.29 38.63 -4.98
CA GLY A 246 -21.71 39.99 -4.95
C GLY A 246 -20.44 40.74 -4.69
N LYS A 247 -19.74 41.07 -5.79
CA LYS A 247 -18.63 42.00 -5.79
C LYS A 247 -19.18 43.19 -5.03
N SER A 248 -18.67 43.37 -3.82
CA SER A 248 -18.98 44.54 -3.02
C SER A 248 -18.92 45.75 -3.97
N PRO A 249 -19.95 46.62 -4.02
CA PRO A 249 -20.07 47.66 -5.06
C PRO A 249 -18.89 48.64 -5.07
N ILE A 250 -18.04 48.57 -4.04
CA ILE A 250 -16.76 49.24 -3.89
C ILE A 250 -15.82 48.98 -5.09
N SER A 251 -15.88 47.82 -5.76
CA SER A 251 -15.05 47.55 -6.94
C SER A 251 -15.41 48.40 -8.17
N PHE A 252 -16.64 48.93 -8.26
CA PHE A 252 -17.09 49.76 -9.40
C PHE A 252 -16.92 51.26 -9.14
N ILE A 253 -16.78 51.68 -7.88
CA ILE A 253 -16.62 53.10 -7.53
C ILE A 253 -15.29 53.65 -8.06
N LEU A 254 -14.19 52.88 -7.94
CA LEU A 254 -12.86 53.32 -8.36
C LEU A 254 -12.78 53.62 -9.88
N PRO A 255 -13.21 52.73 -10.80
CA PRO A 255 -13.19 53.02 -12.23
C PRO A 255 -14.16 54.15 -12.63
N ILE A 256 -15.33 54.27 -11.97
CA ILE A 256 -16.28 55.36 -12.23
C ILE A 256 -15.69 56.71 -11.82
N CYS A 257 -15.02 56.79 -10.66
CA CYS A 257 -14.31 58.00 -10.22
C CYS A 257 -13.17 58.38 -11.16
N LEU A 258 -12.40 57.40 -11.66
CA LEU A 258 -11.32 57.64 -12.63
C LEU A 258 -11.87 58.16 -13.98
N LEU A 259 -12.98 57.61 -14.46
CA LEU A 259 -13.65 58.11 -15.68
C LEU A 259 -14.19 59.53 -15.50
N ALA A 260 -14.82 59.83 -14.35
CA ALA A 260 -15.29 61.17 -14.03
C ALA A 260 -14.12 62.17 -13.96
N LEU A 261 -13.00 61.80 -13.34
CA LEU A 261 -11.79 62.64 -13.28
C LEU A 261 -11.22 62.90 -14.68
N PHE A 262 -11.16 61.87 -15.53
CA PHE A 262 -10.69 62.00 -16.90
C PHE A 262 -11.57 62.95 -17.73
N LEU A 263 -12.90 62.85 -17.58
CA LEU A 263 -13.83 63.75 -18.25
C LEU A 263 -13.67 65.20 -17.77
N LEU A 264 -13.50 65.43 -16.46
CA LEU A 264 -13.26 66.76 -15.91
C LEU A 264 -11.95 67.37 -16.43
N ILE A 265 -10.87 66.57 -16.52
CA ILE A 265 -9.59 67.01 -17.10
C ILE A 265 -9.76 67.31 -18.60
N ALA A 266 -10.46 66.48 -19.35
CA ALA A 266 -10.71 66.70 -20.77
C ALA A 266 -11.55 67.98 -21.02
N ILE A 267 -12.56 68.23 -20.18
CA ILE A 267 -13.35 69.47 -20.21
C ILE A 267 -12.47 70.66 -19.84
N ALA A 268 -11.64 70.57 -18.81
CA ALA A 268 -10.70 71.61 -18.42
C ALA A 268 -9.73 71.93 -19.57
N ILE A 269 -9.15 70.91 -20.23
CA ILE A 269 -8.29 71.08 -21.41
C ILE A 269 -9.07 71.72 -22.56
N LYS A 270 -10.33 71.34 -22.82
CA LYS A 270 -11.18 71.99 -23.84
C LYS A 270 -11.45 73.45 -23.51
N VAL A 271 -11.71 73.79 -22.24
CA VAL A 271 -11.93 75.16 -21.78
C VAL A 271 -10.63 75.97 -21.84
N GLN A 272 -9.48 75.36 -21.55
CA GLN A 272 -8.18 76.00 -21.65
C GLN A 272 -7.76 76.23 -23.11
N ARG A 273 -8.06 75.26 -24.00
CA ARG A 273 -7.90 75.39 -25.46
C ARG A 273 -8.88 76.37 -26.08
N SER A 274 -10.11 76.48 -25.57
CA SER A 274 -11.06 77.51 -26.03
C SER A 274 -10.57 78.89 -25.60
N LYS A 275 -10.09 79.05 -24.35
CA LYS A 275 -9.47 80.29 -23.86
C LYS A 275 -8.18 80.67 -24.62
N SER A 276 -7.38 79.70 -25.08
CA SER A 276 -6.20 79.97 -25.92
C SER A 276 -6.56 80.30 -27.37
N SER A 277 -7.64 79.71 -27.91
CA SER A 277 -8.20 80.06 -29.22
C SER A 277 -8.79 81.49 -29.24
N THR A 278 -9.41 81.94 -28.14
CA THR A 278 -9.92 83.32 -27.99
C THR A 278 -8.80 84.37 -27.96
N LYS A 279 -7.59 84.02 -27.48
CA LYS A 279 -6.41 84.91 -27.52
C LYS A 279 -5.74 84.99 -28.90
N LEU A 280 -5.89 83.98 -29.76
CA LEU A 280 -5.35 84.01 -31.13
C LEU A 280 -6.29 84.74 -32.12
N SER A 281 -7.59 84.77 -31.83
CA SER A 281 -8.62 85.52 -32.56
C SER A 281 -8.41 87.06 -32.49
N THR A 282 -8.04 87.59 -31.32
CA THR A 282 -7.86 89.04 -31.10
C THR A 282 -6.65 89.62 -31.86
N ARG A 283 -5.63 88.80 -32.16
CA ARG A 283 -4.43 89.23 -32.91
C ARG A 283 -4.63 89.28 -34.44
N LYS A 284 -5.56 88.47 -34.98
CA LYS A 284 -5.93 88.51 -36.42
C LYS A 284 -6.90 89.65 -36.76
N GLY A 285 -7.76 90.07 -35.82
CA GLY A 285 -8.68 91.21 -36.00
C GLY A 285 -7.98 92.57 -36.19
N LYS A 286 -6.86 92.81 -35.49
CA LYS A 286 -6.10 94.07 -35.61
C LYS A 286 -5.37 94.24 -36.96
N ARG A 287 -4.87 93.15 -37.57
CA ARG A 287 -4.22 93.20 -38.90
C ARG A 287 -5.20 93.44 -40.06
N ARG A 288 -6.47 93.05 -39.91
CA ARG A 288 -7.49 93.21 -40.96
C ARG A 288 -8.05 94.64 -41.01
N LYS A 289 -8.19 95.31 -39.86
CA LYS A 289 -8.59 96.73 -39.78
C LYS A 289 -7.52 97.70 -40.33
N PHE A 290 -6.23 97.41 -40.13
CA PHE A 290 -5.15 98.25 -40.68
C PHE A 290 -5.08 98.20 -42.22
N ARG A 291 -5.28 97.02 -42.83
CA ARG A 291 -5.37 96.88 -44.31
C ARG A 291 -6.58 97.60 -44.90
N GLN A 292 -7.69 97.66 -44.18
CA GLN A 292 -8.90 98.38 -44.62
C GLN A 292 -8.74 99.90 -44.58
N PHE A 293 -7.91 100.42 -43.66
CA PHE A 293 -7.59 101.84 -43.59
C PHE A 293 -6.70 102.28 -44.75
N LEU A 294 -5.61 101.52 -45.02
CA LEU A 294 -4.71 101.78 -46.17
C LEU A 294 -5.42 101.70 -47.53
N LYS A 295 -6.44 100.85 -47.67
CA LYS A 295 -7.19 100.74 -48.93
C LYS A 295 -8.14 101.93 -49.16
N ARG A 296 -8.65 102.57 -48.11
CA ARG A 296 -9.48 103.78 -48.23
C ARG A 296 -8.69 105.02 -48.63
N ASP A 297 -7.46 105.18 -48.15
CA ASP A 297 -6.61 106.30 -48.56
C ASP A 297 -6.18 106.18 -50.03
N LEU A 298 -5.92 104.96 -50.51
CA LEU A 298 -5.55 104.76 -51.92
C LEU A 298 -6.72 105.02 -52.87
N ASP A 299 -7.95 104.62 -52.50
CA ASP A 299 -9.15 104.86 -53.31
C ASP A 299 -9.54 106.35 -53.37
N LEU A 300 -9.15 107.17 -52.38
CA LEU A 300 -9.40 108.62 -52.35
C LEU A 300 -8.48 109.42 -53.29
N GLN A 301 -7.23 108.98 -53.51
CA GLN A 301 -6.36 109.67 -54.48
C GLN A 301 -6.69 109.34 -55.95
N THR A 302 -7.30 108.18 -56.23
CA THR A 302 -7.70 107.80 -57.59
C THR A 302 -8.97 108.48 -58.09
N LYS A 303 -9.74 109.17 -57.23
CA LYS A 303 -11.04 109.74 -57.61
C LYS A 303 -10.96 111.19 -58.12
N ASP A 304 -9.90 111.93 -57.78
CA ASP A 304 -9.71 113.33 -58.23
C ASP A 304 -8.99 113.47 -59.58
N LEU A 305 -8.49 112.38 -60.17
CA LEU A 305 -7.69 112.42 -61.41
C LEU A 305 -8.45 111.98 -62.68
N THR A 306 -9.75 111.67 -62.60
CA THR A 306 -10.56 111.21 -63.75
C THR A 306 -11.71 112.13 -64.14
N GLU A 307 -11.86 113.31 -63.52
CA GLU A 307 -12.92 114.29 -63.87
C GLU A 307 -12.41 115.43 -64.78
N VAL A 308 -11.32 115.17 -65.52
CA VAL A 308 -10.82 116.03 -66.60
C VAL A 308 -10.65 115.17 -67.84
N THR A 309 -11.73 114.96 -68.61
CA THR A 309 -11.75 114.80 -70.08
C THR A 309 -13.11 114.25 -70.58
N VAL A 310 -13.73 115.02 -71.50
CA VAL A 310 -14.71 114.61 -72.54
C VAL A 310 -16.20 114.53 -72.17
N THR A 311 -16.95 115.61 -72.41
CA THR A 311 -17.81 115.81 -73.63
C THR A 311 -18.48 117.20 -73.60
N ASP A 312 -18.36 117.91 -74.74
CA ASP A 312 -19.14 119.05 -75.29
C ASP A 312 -19.87 120.05 -74.38
#